data_AF-A0A1R4EIP5-F1
#
_entry.id   AF-A0A1R4EIP5-F1
#
_cell.length_a   1.000
_cell.length_b   1.000
_cell.length_c   1.000
_cell.angle_alpha   90.00
_cell.angle_beta   90.00
_cell.angle_gamma   90.00
#
_symmetry.space_group_name_H-M   'P 1'
#
loop_
_entity.id
_entity.type
_entity.pdbx_description
1 polymer ?
#
loop_
_entity_poly.entity_id
_entity_poly.type
_entity_poly.pdbx_seq_one_letter_code
_entity_poly.pdbx_strand_id
1 'polypeptide(L)'
;MTKVVNTTIESNLTPTSYNFQDPVTAAIPPPLLPEDLAVSKKQAHQVLQQLPPDTPFDQQHSSSVTLDLSETQKTLDYSDFSANWEQRINDEVLDIFVHDGFIVIDDVYSQTALLALQAESGFIDYRDAKLAEGVRKTDIRGDRIRWITKDFFAGYYYLQSMNELAHLFNRTLFAGIRHSEAHYACYPPGFGYKWHSDNPVGRDERVVSAVFYLNDEWEDSDGGQLSVIDSHNQHHQLLPKTNRLVIFDSNLQHQVEIAHRQRYSIATWLRSDEALIVAEPI
;
A
#
# COMPACT_ATOMS: atom_id res chain seq x y z
N MET A 1 -44.41 -10.44 -49.11
CA MET A 1 -43.82 -9.08 -49.20
C MET A 1 -42.71 -9.01 -48.16
N THR A 2 -41.49 -9.35 -48.57
CA THR A 2 -40.32 -9.45 -47.71
C THR A 2 -39.59 -8.10 -47.74
N LYS A 3 -39.60 -7.37 -46.62
CA LYS A 3 -38.83 -6.12 -46.50
C LYS A 3 -37.40 -6.47 -46.06
N VAL A 4 -36.50 -6.44 -47.03
CA VAL A 4 -35.05 -6.36 -46.81
C VAL A 4 -34.74 -4.94 -46.31
N VAL A 5 -34.20 -4.82 -45.11
CA VAL A 5 -33.60 -3.56 -44.62
C VAL A 5 -32.09 -3.71 -44.76
N ASN A 6 -31.55 -3.13 -45.83
CA ASN A 6 -30.12 -2.90 -46.00
C ASN A 6 -29.69 -1.82 -45.02
N THR A 7 -28.80 -2.15 -44.08
CA THR A 7 -28.11 -1.14 -43.27
C THR A 7 -26.67 -1.08 -43.75
N THR A 8 -26.38 -0.04 -44.53
CA THR A 8 -25.04 0.33 -44.96
C THR A 8 -24.28 0.88 -43.74
N ILE A 9 -23.27 0.15 -43.27
CA ILE A 9 -22.32 0.68 -42.30
C ILE A 9 -21.17 1.30 -43.10
N GLU A 10 -21.13 2.63 -43.15
CA GLU A 10 -19.99 3.34 -43.70
C GLU A 10 -18.78 3.17 -42.77
N SER A 11 -17.77 2.49 -43.29
CA SER A 11 -16.42 2.48 -42.77
C SER A 11 -15.75 3.83 -43.07
N ASN A 12 -15.48 4.62 -42.04
CA ASN A 12 -14.47 5.68 -42.10
C ASN A 12 -13.36 5.36 -41.11
N LEU A 13 -12.33 4.73 -41.66
CA LEU A 13 -10.99 4.61 -41.09
C LEU A 13 -10.34 5.99 -41.12
N THR A 14 -9.98 6.52 -39.96
CA THR A 14 -8.68 7.17 -39.77
C THR A 14 -8.25 6.92 -38.32
N PRO A 15 -7.08 6.28 -38.09
CA PRO A 15 -6.53 6.14 -36.76
C PRO A 15 -6.19 7.54 -36.27
N THR A 16 -6.90 8.02 -35.25
CA THR A 16 -6.47 9.24 -34.56
C THR A 16 -5.15 8.88 -33.88
N SER A 17 -4.07 9.45 -34.38
CA SER A 17 -2.74 9.34 -33.82
C SER A 17 -2.78 9.82 -32.36
N TYR A 18 -2.80 8.87 -31.43
CA TYR A 18 -2.60 9.10 -30.01
C TYR A 18 -1.14 9.51 -29.82
N ASN A 19 -0.92 10.76 -29.46
CA ASN A 19 0.38 11.26 -29.02
C ASN A 19 0.28 11.55 -27.53
N PHE A 20 0.41 10.50 -26.71
CA PHE A 20 0.63 10.59 -25.27
C PHE A 20 2.13 10.65 -25.04
N GLN A 21 2.69 11.85 -25.04
CA GLN A 21 3.97 12.05 -24.37
C GLN A 21 3.70 12.07 -22.86
N ASP A 22 4.01 10.92 -22.25
CA ASP A 22 4.25 10.62 -20.83
C ASP A 22 3.60 11.53 -19.79
N PRO A 23 2.67 10.98 -18.99
CA PRO A 23 2.90 11.04 -17.55
C PRO A 23 2.22 9.93 -16.74
N VAL A 24 2.94 9.37 -15.77
CA VAL A 24 2.40 8.74 -14.56
C VAL A 24 1.38 9.68 -13.91
N THR A 25 0.09 9.53 -14.22
CA THR A 25 -1.03 10.33 -13.68
C THR A 25 -2.28 9.45 -13.82
N ALA A 26 -3.18 9.32 -12.87
CA ALA A 26 -3.49 10.17 -11.75
C ALA A 26 -4.16 9.30 -10.69
N ALA A 27 -4.00 9.60 -9.41
CA ALA A 27 -5.17 9.59 -8.54
C ALA A 27 -5.67 11.06 -8.50
N ILE A 28 -6.95 11.35 -8.28
CA ILE A 28 -7.48 12.70 -7.95
C ILE A 28 -8.86 12.51 -7.32
N PRO A 29 -9.11 13.09 -6.14
CA PRO A 29 -10.43 13.59 -5.74
C PRO A 29 -10.38 15.14 -5.49
N PRO A 30 -11.54 15.81 -5.36
CA PRO A 30 -11.80 17.16 -5.90
C PRO A 30 -11.12 18.32 -5.14
N PRO A 31 -11.09 19.54 -5.74
CA PRO A 31 -10.39 20.69 -5.20
C PRO A 31 -10.97 21.21 -3.88
N LEU A 32 -10.08 21.65 -2.97
CA LEU A 32 -10.42 22.48 -1.82
C LEU A 32 -10.58 23.95 -2.24
N LEU A 33 -11.52 24.64 -1.60
CA LEU A 33 -11.93 25.99 -1.96
C LEU A 33 -10.88 27.05 -1.54
N PRO A 34 -10.76 28.19 -2.25
CA PRO A 34 -9.74 29.21 -2.01
C PRO A 34 -9.70 29.79 -0.59
N GLU A 35 -10.82 29.77 0.14
CA GLU A 35 -10.94 30.29 1.51
C GLU A 35 -10.10 29.53 2.55
N ASP A 36 -9.85 28.23 2.36
CA ASP A 36 -9.18 27.39 3.37
C ASP A 36 -7.64 27.48 3.32
N LEU A 37 -7.10 28.06 2.24
CA LEU A 37 -5.66 28.11 1.97
C LEU A 37 -4.92 29.12 2.86
N ALA A 38 -5.57 30.23 3.21
CA ALA A 38 -4.95 31.30 3.99
C ALA A 38 -4.79 30.91 5.47
N VAL A 39 -5.77 30.21 6.03
CA VAL A 39 -5.76 29.75 7.43
C VAL A 39 -4.72 28.64 7.62
N SER A 40 -4.70 27.67 6.72
CA SER A 40 -3.78 26.53 6.75
C SER A 40 -2.30 26.97 6.64
N LYS A 41 -1.99 27.95 5.78
CA LYS A 41 -0.64 28.53 5.67
C LYS A 41 -0.17 29.22 6.94
N LYS A 42 -1.07 29.91 7.64
CA LYS A 42 -0.75 30.66 8.87
C LYS A 42 -0.42 29.72 10.03
N GLN A 43 -1.14 28.61 10.16
CA GLN A 43 -0.88 27.59 11.18
C GLN A 43 0.44 26.85 10.95
N ALA A 44 0.73 26.46 9.70
CA ALA A 44 1.99 25.79 9.37
C ALA A 44 3.23 26.66 9.68
N HIS A 45 3.16 27.97 9.41
CA HIS A 45 4.25 28.90 9.71
C HIS A 45 4.50 29.05 11.22
N GLN A 46 3.46 28.98 12.06
CA GLN A 46 3.61 29.06 13.51
C GLN A 46 4.25 27.81 14.11
N VAL A 47 3.96 26.63 13.56
CA VAL A 47 4.55 25.36 14.00
C VAL A 47 6.04 25.29 13.65
N LEU A 48 6.43 25.73 12.45
CA LEU A 48 7.84 25.75 12.01
C LEU A 48 8.72 26.69 12.86
N GLN A 49 8.16 27.76 13.41
CA GLN A 49 8.88 28.70 14.27
C GLN A 49 9.11 28.17 15.71
N GLN A 50 8.47 27.06 16.08
CA GLN A 50 8.57 26.47 17.42
C GLN A 50 9.50 25.24 17.47
N LEU A 51 9.99 24.77 16.32
CA LEU A 51 10.98 23.70 16.25
C LEU A 51 12.39 24.25 16.55
N PRO A 52 13.20 23.57 17.38
CA PRO A 52 14.56 24.01 17.67
C PRO A 52 15.43 23.97 16.39
N PRO A 53 16.37 24.91 16.23
CA PRO A 53 17.21 24.98 15.04
C PRO A 53 18.24 23.84 15.02
N ASP A 54 18.27 23.11 13.90
CA ASP A 54 19.34 22.25 13.39
C ASP A 54 20.11 21.39 14.42
N THR A 55 19.65 20.15 14.64
CA THR A 55 20.49 19.10 15.21
C THR A 55 21.45 18.57 14.12
N PRO A 56 22.78 18.69 14.25
CA PRO A 56 23.71 18.11 13.30
C PRO A 56 23.67 16.57 13.37
N PHE A 57 23.56 15.91 12.22
CA PHE A 57 23.72 14.46 12.10
C PHE A 57 25.21 14.11 12.11
N ASP A 58 25.73 13.65 13.24
CA ASP A 58 27.16 13.32 13.38
C ASP A 58 27.44 11.94 12.75
N GLN A 59 28.14 11.94 11.60
CA GLN A 59 28.60 10.74 10.91
C GLN A 59 29.86 10.19 11.58
N GLN A 60 29.73 9.46 12.69
CA GLN A 60 30.85 8.72 13.27
C GLN A 60 30.47 7.29 13.65
N HIS A 61 30.13 6.45 12.67
CA HIS A 61 30.30 4.99 12.73
C HIS A 61 30.24 4.39 11.31
N SER A 62 31.22 4.70 10.45
CA SER A 62 31.44 3.96 9.21
C SER A 62 32.66 3.04 9.34
N SER A 63 32.50 1.97 10.11
CA SER A 63 33.33 0.78 9.89
C SER A 63 32.80 0.12 8.62
N SER A 64 33.52 0.28 7.51
CA SER A 64 33.24 -0.40 6.26
C SER A 64 33.44 -1.91 6.45
N VAL A 65 32.38 -2.61 6.87
CA VAL A 65 32.32 -4.07 6.83
C VAL A 65 32.04 -4.44 5.38
N THR A 66 33.00 -5.11 4.74
CA THR A 66 32.75 -5.75 3.44
C THR A 66 31.89 -6.99 3.71
N LEU A 67 30.58 -6.82 3.66
CA LEU A 67 29.62 -7.92 3.72
C LEU A 67 29.66 -8.65 2.37
N ASP A 68 30.07 -9.92 2.38
CA ASP A 68 29.86 -10.81 1.25
C ASP A 68 28.36 -11.15 1.19
N LEU A 69 27.62 -10.42 0.35
CA LEU A 69 26.19 -10.57 0.16
C LEU A 69 25.82 -11.91 -0.50
N SER A 70 26.79 -12.68 -0.99
CA SER A 70 26.54 -13.92 -1.73
C SER A 70 26.18 -15.13 -0.84
N GLU A 71 26.45 -15.08 0.47
CA GLU A 71 26.03 -16.11 1.43
C GLU A 71 24.62 -15.87 1.99
N THR A 72 24.25 -14.62 2.32
CA THR A 72 22.89 -14.29 2.77
C THR A 72 21.84 -14.47 1.67
N GLN A 73 22.21 -14.21 0.41
CA GLN A 73 21.33 -14.41 -0.76
C GLN A 73 21.04 -15.89 -1.09
N LYS A 74 21.77 -16.85 -0.51
CA LYS A 74 21.53 -18.30 -0.70
C LYS A 74 20.51 -18.91 0.27
N THR A 75 20.03 -18.15 1.25
CA THR A 75 19.29 -18.72 2.39
C THR A 75 17.78 -18.44 2.37
N LEU A 76 17.33 -17.49 1.54
CA LEU A 76 15.91 -17.12 1.47
C LEU A 76 15.24 -17.83 0.29
N ASP A 77 14.32 -18.74 0.60
CA ASP A 77 13.57 -19.54 -0.36
C ASP A 77 12.13 -19.00 -0.48
N TYR A 78 11.48 -19.25 -1.61
CA TYR A 78 10.06 -18.93 -1.79
C TYR A 78 9.19 -19.54 -0.68
N SER A 79 9.52 -20.75 -0.25
CA SER A 79 8.81 -21.48 0.80
C SER A 79 8.86 -20.79 2.17
N ASP A 80 9.83 -19.91 2.43
CA ASP A 80 9.88 -19.11 3.66
C ASP A 80 8.70 -18.12 3.76
N PHE A 81 8.12 -17.74 2.61
CA PHE A 81 6.95 -16.86 2.47
C PHE A 81 5.63 -17.64 2.35
N SER A 82 5.64 -18.96 2.58
CA SER A 82 4.41 -19.75 2.59
C SER A 82 3.55 -19.38 3.81
N ALA A 83 2.43 -18.72 3.55
CA ALA A 83 1.49 -18.32 4.60
C ALA A 83 0.45 -19.41 4.92
N ASN A 84 0.35 -20.47 4.10
CA ASN A 84 -0.70 -21.50 4.20
C ASN A 84 -2.12 -20.88 4.25
N TRP A 85 -2.44 -20.01 3.28
CA TRP A 85 -3.67 -19.20 3.27
C TRP A 85 -4.95 -20.00 3.47
N GLU A 86 -5.08 -21.17 2.84
CA GLU A 86 -6.27 -22.03 3.00
C GLU A 86 -6.50 -22.50 4.44
N GLN A 87 -5.42 -22.70 5.21
CA GLN A 87 -5.53 -23.10 6.61
C GLN A 87 -5.84 -21.89 7.51
N ARG A 88 -5.25 -20.72 7.22
CA ARG A 88 -5.43 -19.51 8.02
C ARG A 88 -6.77 -18.83 7.77
N ILE A 89 -7.22 -18.85 6.52
CA ILE A 89 -8.47 -18.24 6.07
C ILE A 89 -9.44 -19.37 5.73
N ASN A 90 -9.91 -20.01 6.80
CA ASN A 90 -10.98 -21.01 6.73
C ASN A 90 -12.35 -20.34 6.62
N ASP A 91 -13.42 -21.13 6.54
CA ASP A 91 -14.78 -20.63 6.36
C ASP A 91 -15.21 -19.64 7.46
N GLU A 92 -14.83 -19.87 8.72
CA GLU A 92 -15.16 -18.95 9.83
C GLU A 92 -14.48 -17.59 9.66
N VAL A 93 -13.21 -17.57 9.25
CA VAL A 93 -12.47 -16.33 9.00
C VAL A 93 -12.99 -15.61 7.75
N LEU A 94 -13.39 -16.35 6.72
CA LEU A 94 -14.05 -15.78 5.54
C LEU A 94 -15.39 -15.15 5.90
N ASP A 95 -16.19 -15.80 6.74
CA ASP A 95 -17.47 -15.26 7.21
C ASP A 95 -17.27 -13.95 7.98
N ILE A 96 -16.23 -13.86 8.82
CA ILE A 96 -15.85 -12.60 9.49
C ILE A 96 -15.47 -11.54 8.47
N PHE A 97 -14.61 -11.87 7.50
CA PHE A 97 -14.22 -10.91 6.46
C PHE A 97 -15.42 -10.38 5.67
N VAL A 98 -16.36 -11.25 5.29
CA VAL A 98 -17.57 -10.86 4.54
C VAL A 98 -18.53 -10.07 5.42
N HIS A 99 -18.65 -10.42 6.70
CA HIS A 99 -19.57 -9.75 7.62
C HIS A 99 -19.03 -8.37 8.07
N ASP A 100 -17.80 -8.30 8.54
CA ASP A 100 -17.21 -7.09 9.13
C ASP A 100 -16.46 -6.25 8.08
N GLY A 101 -16.10 -6.81 6.94
CA GLY A 101 -15.32 -6.15 5.89
C GLY A 101 -13.82 -6.15 6.12
N PHE A 102 -13.33 -6.69 7.25
CA PHE A 102 -11.90 -6.82 7.52
C PHE A 102 -11.57 -8.00 8.44
N ILE A 103 -10.32 -8.47 8.38
CA ILE A 103 -9.74 -9.48 9.26
C ILE A 103 -8.30 -9.12 9.64
N VAL A 104 -7.82 -9.70 10.74
CA VAL A 104 -6.45 -9.55 11.24
C VAL A 104 -5.84 -10.92 11.40
N ILE A 105 -4.63 -11.11 10.88
CA ILE A 105 -3.88 -12.36 10.96
C ILE A 105 -2.50 -12.04 11.53
N ASP A 106 -2.16 -12.66 12.66
CA ASP A 106 -0.84 -12.57 13.28
C ASP A 106 0.06 -13.74 12.85
N ASP A 107 1.37 -13.55 13.00
CA ASP A 107 2.41 -14.55 12.75
C ASP A 107 2.30 -15.19 11.35
N VAL A 108 2.12 -14.35 10.32
CA VAL A 108 1.84 -14.80 8.95
C VAL A 108 3.01 -15.57 8.34
N TYR A 109 4.20 -14.98 8.41
CA TYR A 109 5.40 -15.51 7.77
C TYR A 109 6.39 -16.09 8.78
N SER A 110 7.29 -16.93 8.28
CA SER A 110 8.42 -17.44 9.05
C SER A 110 9.33 -16.30 9.53
N GLN A 111 10.11 -16.55 10.58
CA GLN A 111 11.09 -15.57 11.07
C GLN A 111 12.10 -15.17 9.98
N THR A 112 12.50 -16.12 9.13
CA THR A 112 13.43 -15.86 8.02
C THR A 112 12.86 -14.84 7.03
N ALA A 113 11.62 -15.05 6.58
CA ALA A 113 10.94 -14.14 5.67
C ALA A 113 10.69 -12.77 6.30
N LEU A 114 10.27 -12.72 7.57
CA LEU A 114 10.06 -11.48 8.31
C LEU A 114 11.35 -10.65 8.39
N LEU A 115 12.45 -11.27 8.83
CA LEU A 115 13.75 -10.59 8.92
C LEU A 115 14.25 -10.12 7.56
N ALA A 116 14.00 -10.88 6.49
CA ALA A 116 14.36 -10.48 5.13
C ALA A 116 13.56 -9.24 4.68
N LEU A 117 12.25 -9.18 4.95
CA LEU A 117 11.42 -8.01 4.66
C LEU A 117 11.83 -6.79 5.49
N GLN A 118 12.14 -6.98 6.78
CA GLN A 118 12.63 -5.91 7.65
C GLN A 118 13.99 -5.38 7.18
N ALA A 119 14.92 -6.27 6.84
CA ALA A 119 16.23 -5.90 6.32
C ALA A 119 16.10 -5.13 5.01
N GLU A 120 15.33 -5.66 4.04
CA GLU A 120 15.07 -4.98 2.78
C GLU A 120 14.48 -3.59 3.03
N SER A 121 13.39 -3.51 3.80
CA SER A 121 12.75 -2.25 4.22
C SER A 121 13.72 -1.27 4.91
N GLY A 122 14.73 -1.74 5.65
CA GLY A 122 15.72 -0.91 6.31
C GLY A 122 16.77 -0.30 5.39
N PHE A 123 17.04 -0.93 4.23
CA PHE A 123 18.09 -0.51 3.29
C PHE A 123 17.56 0.11 1.98
N ILE A 124 16.24 0.13 1.75
CA ILE A 124 15.68 0.75 0.55
C ILE A 124 15.67 2.28 0.62
N ASP A 125 15.95 2.90 -0.53
CA ASP A 125 15.77 4.34 -0.73
C ASP A 125 14.29 4.68 -0.92
N TYR A 126 13.63 5.02 0.18
CA TYR A 126 12.25 5.52 0.14
C TYR A 126 12.16 6.87 -0.58
N ARG A 127 11.03 7.09 -1.26
CA ARG A 127 10.68 8.36 -1.87
C ARG A 127 9.40 8.89 -1.23
N ASP A 128 9.26 10.20 -1.09
CA ASP A 128 8.03 10.78 -0.52
C ASP A 128 6.80 10.26 -1.28
N ALA A 129 5.78 9.80 -0.54
CA ALA A 129 4.53 9.40 -1.14
C ALA A 129 3.86 10.62 -1.79
N LYS A 130 3.50 10.48 -3.06
CA LYS A 130 2.73 11.49 -3.76
C LYS A 130 1.27 11.11 -3.71
N LEU A 131 0.41 12.06 -3.38
CA LEU A 131 -0.98 11.96 -3.75
C LEU A 131 -1.01 11.92 -5.28
N ALA A 132 -1.85 11.05 -5.82
CA ALA A 132 -2.78 11.42 -6.86
C ALA A 132 -2.32 12.44 -7.93
N GLU A 133 -2.33 13.70 -7.52
CA GLU A 133 -2.16 14.90 -8.33
C GLU A 133 -0.71 15.42 -8.35
N GLY A 134 0.27 14.63 -7.89
CA GLY A 134 1.68 15.00 -7.82
C GLY A 134 2.01 16.06 -6.74
N VAL A 135 1.00 16.61 -6.05
CA VAL A 135 1.16 17.57 -4.96
C VAL A 135 1.27 16.84 -3.62
N ARG A 136 2.45 16.95 -3.00
CA ARG A 136 2.70 16.53 -1.62
C ARG A 136 1.91 17.45 -0.67
N LYS A 137 0.97 16.89 0.08
CA LYS A 137 0.42 17.51 1.30
C LYS A 137 0.82 16.63 2.47
N THR A 138 1.92 16.98 3.12
CA THR A 138 2.40 16.35 4.36
C THR A 138 1.32 16.28 5.43
N ASP A 139 0.36 17.21 5.39
CA ASP A 139 -0.76 17.30 6.32
C ASP A 139 -1.84 16.25 6.08
N ILE A 140 -1.78 15.49 4.97
CA ILE A 140 -2.75 14.45 4.61
C ILE A 140 -2.09 13.07 4.67
N ARG A 141 -0.90 12.95 4.07
CA ARG A 141 -0.11 11.72 4.00
C ARG A 141 1.37 12.07 4.16
N GLY A 142 1.99 11.53 5.22
CA GLY A 142 3.37 11.86 5.60
C GLY A 142 4.41 10.76 5.37
N ASP A 143 4.02 9.60 4.85
CA ASP A 143 4.95 8.50 4.60
C ASP A 143 5.81 8.70 3.36
N ARG A 144 6.91 7.97 3.38
CA ARG A 144 7.73 7.69 2.22
C ARG A 144 7.49 6.27 1.79
N ILE A 145 7.40 6.03 0.48
CA ILE A 145 7.09 4.74 -0.12
C ILE A 145 8.16 4.28 -1.11
N ARG A 146 8.17 2.98 -1.36
CA ARG A 146 8.95 2.34 -2.41
C ARG A 146 8.17 1.15 -2.96
N TRP A 147 7.75 1.25 -4.23
CA TRP A 147 7.04 0.17 -4.92
C TRP A 147 7.92 -1.07 -5.05
N ILE A 148 7.31 -2.24 -4.81
CA ILE A 148 7.94 -3.54 -4.95
C ILE A 148 7.93 -3.93 -6.42
N THR A 149 9.11 -4.04 -6.99
CA THR A 149 9.39 -4.63 -8.31
C THR A 149 10.01 -6.03 -8.14
N LYS A 150 10.22 -6.73 -9.25
CA LYS A 150 10.95 -8.02 -9.30
C LYS A 150 12.39 -7.95 -8.75
N ASP A 151 12.95 -6.75 -8.60
CA ASP A 151 14.33 -6.55 -8.16
C ASP A 151 14.46 -6.53 -6.63
N PHE A 152 13.33 -6.45 -5.91
CA PHE A 152 13.27 -6.58 -4.46
C PHE A 152 13.09 -8.06 -4.13
N PHE A 153 14.13 -8.71 -3.63
CA PHE A 153 14.12 -10.15 -3.46
C PHE A 153 13.06 -10.61 -2.43
N ALA A 154 13.05 -10.00 -1.24
CA ALA A 154 12.09 -10.35 -0.18
C ALA A 154 10.68 -9.83 -0.53
N GLY A 155 10.59 -8.57 -0.98
CA GLY A 155 9.33 -7.96 -1.37
C GLY A 155 8.64 -8.69 -2.52
N TYR A 156 9.39 -9.21 -3.49
CA TYR A 156 8.85 -9.98 -4.60
C TYR A 156 8.21 -11.29 -4.13
N TYR A 157 8.87 -12.05 -3.24
CA TYR A 157 8.28 -13.28 -2.69
C TYR A 157 7.08 -13.00 -1.77
N TYR A 158 7.10 -11.91 -1.00
CA TYR A 158 5.90 -11.42 -0.32
C TYR A 158 4.75 -11.16 -1.31
N LEU A 159 5.02 -10.45 -2.41
CA LEU A 159 3.99 -10.15 -3.41
C LEU A 159 3.44 -11.42 -4.09
N GLN A 160 4.28 -12.42 -4.33
CA GLN A 160 3.81 -13.72 -4.82
C GLN A 160 2.92 -14.42 -3.80
N SER A 161 3.26 -14.40 -2.52
CA SER A 161 2.38 -14.93 -1.46
C SER A 161 1.03 -14.20 -1.42
N MET A 162 1.02 -12.87 -1.61
CA MET A 162 -0.23 -12.10 -1.74
C MET A 162 -1.02 -12.44 -3.02
N ASN A 163 -0.36 -12.86 -4.10
CA ASN A 163 -1.05 -13.39 -5.29
C ASN A 163 -1.70 -14.75 -5.01
N GLU A 164 -1.10 -15.60 -4.18
CA GLU A 164 -1.76 -16.83 -3.71
C GLU A 164 -3.02 -16.54 -2.90
N LEU A 165 -2.98 -15.51 -2.04
CA LEU A 165 -4.17 -15.01 -1.34
C LEU A 165 -5.25 -14.52 -2.31
N ALA A 166 -4.87 -13.74 -3.34
CA ALA A 166 -5.80 -13.31 -4.38
C ALA A 166 -6.47 -14.49 -5.11
N HIS A 167 -5.72 -15.54 -5.39
CA HIS A 167 -6.27 -16.78 -5.97
C HIS A 167 -7.25 -17.47 -5.03
N LEU A 168 -6.96 -17.53 -3.72
CA LEU A 168 -7.89 -18.05 -2.74
C LEU A 168 -9.21 -17.25 -2.76
N PHE A 169 -9.15 -15.92 -2.67
CA PHE A 169 -10.32 -15.05 -2.65
C PHE A 169 -11.13 -15.12 -3.95
N ASN A 170 -10.49 -15.26 -5.10
CA ASN A 170 -11.19 -15.50 -6.36
C ASN A 170 -11.97 -16.81 -6.36
N ARG A 171 -11.41 -17.86 -5.75
CA ARG A 171 -12.05 -19.19 -5.71
C ARG A 171 -13.18 -19.25 -4.68
N THR A 172 -13.05 -18.56 -3.55
CA THR A 172 -14.03 -18.63 -2.46
C THR A 172 -15.08 -17.54 -2.51
N LEU A 173 -14.72 -16.33 -2.95
CA LEU A 173 -15.57 -15.14 -2.94
C LEU A 173 -15.92 -14.62 -4.35
N PHE A 174 -15.38 -15.23 -5.41
CA PHE A 174 -15.51 -14.71 -6.79
C PHE A 174 -15.06 -13.26 -6.95
N ALA A 175 -14.02 -12.86 -6.20
CA ALA A 175 -13.58 -11.48 -6.05
C ALA A 175 -13.11 -10.78 -7.34
N GLY A 176 -12.86 -11.52 -8.43
CA GLY A 176 -12.48 -10.96 -9.73
C GLY A 176 -11.11 -10.28 -9.75
N ILE A 177 -10.23 -10.58 -8.79
CA ILE A 177 -8.88 -10.04 -8.68
C ILE A 177 -8.02 -10.58 -9.83
N ARG A 178 -7.31 -9.72 -10.53
CA ARG A 178 -6.47 -10.04 -11.69
C ARG A 178 -4.99 -9.89 -11.40
N HIS A 179 -4.62 -8.91 -10.57
CA HIS A 179 -3.24 -8.68 -10.19
C HIS A 179 -3.14 -8.02 -8.81
N SER A 180 -1.95 -8.08 -8.22
CA SER A 180 -1.64 -7.38 -6.97
C SER A 180 -0.47 -6.44 -7.18
N GLU A 181 -0.51 -5.30 -6.50
CA GLU A 181 0.60 -4.35 -6.43
C GLU A 181 0.91 -4.05 -4.96
N ALA A 182 2.18 -3.83 -4.62
CA ALA A 182 2.57 -3.55 -3.24
C ALA A 182 3.71 -2.54 -3.16
N HIS A 183 3.76 -1.80 -2.05
CA HIS A 183 4.88 -0.92 -1.74
C HIS A 183 5.24 -0.96 -0.27
N TYR A 184 6.52 -0.84 0.03
CA TYR A 184 6.98 -0.47 1.37
C TYR A 184 6.51 0.95 1.69
N ALA A 185 6.18 1.20 2.96
CA ALA A 185 5.80 2.49 3.50
C ALA A 185 6.50 2.74 4.83
N CYS A 186 6.88 3.99 5.06
CA CYS A 186 7.69 4.41 6.19
C CYS A 186 7.20 5.78 6.68
N TYR A 187 6.56 5.81 7.85
CA TYR A 187 6.09 7.05 8.49
C TYR A 187 7.12 7.49 9.53
N PRO A 188 7.73 8.68 9.36
CA PRO A 188 8.54 9.28 10.42
C PRO A 188 7.67 9.64 11.65
N PRO A 189 8.29 9.81 12.82
CA PRO A 189 7.60 10.33 14.00
C PRO A 189 6.87 11.64 13.70
N GLY A 190 5.66 11.80 14.22
CA GLY A 190 4.78 12.95 14.01
C GLY A 190 3.90 12.87 12.76
N PHE A 191 3.97 11.79 11.98
CA PHE A 191 3.18 11.62 10.77
C PHE A 191 2.19 10.46 10.87
N GLY A 192 1.13 10.57 10.06
CA GLY A 192 0.10 9.55 9.85
C GLY A 192 -0.54 9.73 8.47
N TYR A 193 -1.73 9.18 8.30
CA TYR A 193 -2.56 9.35 7.11
C TYR A 193 -4.01 9.54 7.56
N LYS A 194 -4.60 10.69 7.24
CA LYS A 194 -6.00 11.01 7.57
C LYS A 194 -7.01 10.01 6.98
N TRP A 195 -8.22 10.00 7.53
CA TRP A 195 -9.36 9.21 7.02
C TRP A 195 -9.50 9.26 5.49
N HIS A 196 -9.52 8.08 4.88
CA HIS A 196 -9.72 7.87 3.45
C HIS A 196 -10.29 6.47 3.17
N SER A 197 -10.76 6.28 1.94
CA SER A 197 -10.94 4.96 1.32
C SER A 197 -9.81 4.77 0.30
N ASP A 198 -9.40 3.53 0.08
CA ASP A 198 -8.37 3.22 -0.92
C ASP A 198 -8.88 3.35 -2.35
N ASN A 199 -10.21 3.29 -2.54
CA ASN A 199 -10.88 3.66 -3.77
C ASN A 199 -11.43 5.11 -3.67
N PRO A 200 -10.84 6.08 -4.37
CA PRO A 200 -11.41 7.42 -4.47
C PRO A 200 -12.71 7.41 -5.28
N VAL A 201 -13.54 8.44 -5.10
CA VAL A 201 -14.84 8.56 -5.76
C VAL A 201 -14.73 8.36 -7.27
N GLY A 202 -15.47 7.38 -7.80
CA GLY A 202 -15.49 7.04 -9.22
C GLY A 202 -14.45 6.01 -9.67
N ARG A 203 -13.70 5.42 -8.73
CA ARG A 203 -12.84 4.26 -8.93
C ARG A 203 -13.26 3.12 -8.04
N ASP A 204 -13.05 1.90 -8.51
CA ASP A 204 -13.38 0.67 -7.79
C ASP A 204 -12.48 -0.50 -8.23
N GLU A 205 -11.28 -0.19 -8.74
CA GLU A 205 -10.39 -1.23 -9.26
C GLU A 205 -9.67 -2.00 -8.13
N ARG A 206 -9.55 -1.42 -6.93
CA ARG A 206 -8.97 -2.10 -5.77
C ARG A 206 -10.09 -2.85 -5.06
N VAL A 207 -10.00 -4.18 -5.04
CA VAL A 207 -11.02 -5.02 -4.41
C VAL A 207 -10.68 -5.17 -2.94
N VAL A 208 -9.47 -5.66 -2.65
CA VAL A 208 -8.98 -5.90 -1.29
C VAL A 208 -7.69 -5.14 -1.06
N SER A 209 -7.60 -4.52 0.11
CA SER A 209 -6.41 -3.85 0.60
C SER A 209 -5.83 -4.66 1.74
N ALA A 210 -4.50 -4.69 1.83
CA ALA A 210 -3.81 -5.38 2.90
C ALA A 210 -2.61 -4.58 3.41
N VAL A 211 -2.39 -4.58 4.72
CA VAL A 211 -1.26 -3.89 5.35
C VAL A 211 -0.51 -4.87 6.24
N PHE A 212 0.72 -5.19 5.85
CA PHE A 212 1.64 -6.02 6.62
C PHE A 212 2.61 -5.15 7.43
N TYR A 213 2.84 -5.50 8.69
CA TYR A 213 3.61 -4.68 9.62
C TYR A 213 4.97 -5.28 9.97
N LEU A 214 5.97 -4.41 10.11
CA LEU A 214 7.38 -4.77 10.26
C LEU A 214 7.98 -4.28 11.59
N ASN A 215 7.14 -3.85 12.55
CA ASN A 215 7.59 -3.10 13.72
C ASN A 215 7.66 -3.95 14.98
N ASP A 216 8.88 -4.23 15.44
CA ASP A 216 9.12 -5.02 16.65
C ASP A 216 8.75 -4.23 17.90
N GLU A 217 8.23 -4.90 18.92
CA GLU A 217 7.95 -4.32 20.25
C GLU A 217 7.16 -2.99 20.17
N TRP A 218 6.02 -3.00 19.46
CA TRP A 218 5.15 -1.83 19.34
C TRP A 218 4.12 -1.79 20.48
N GLU A 219 4.03 -0.64 21.16
CA GLU A 219 3.12 -0.42 22.30
C GLU A 219 2.08 0.67 21.99
N ASP A 220 1.02 0.76 22.80
CA ASP A 220 -0.05 1.75 22.59
C ASP A 220 0.46 3.20 22.63
N SER A 221 1.47 3.49 23.47
CA SER A 221 2.08 4.82 23.60
C SER A 221 2.85 5.27 22.35
N ASP A 222 3.24 4.34 21.48
CA ASP A 222 3.95 4.64 20.23
C ASP A 222 3.03 5.23 19.16
N GLY A 223 1.71 5.20 19.37
CA GLY A 223 0.72 5.68 18.39
C GLY A 223 0.73 4.83 17.11
N GLY A 224 0.42 5.44 15.97
CA GLY A 224 0.57 4.80 14.66
C GLY A 224 -0.40 3.65 14.36
N GLN A 225 -1.45 3.47 15.17
CA GLN A 225 -2.50 2.48 14.94
C GLN A 225 -3.16 2.69 13.57
N LEU A 226 -3.61 1.61 12.95
CA LEU A 226 -4.57 1.68 11.86
C LEU A 226 -5.97 1.72 12.46
N SER A 227 -6.65 2.85 12.29
CA SER A 227 -8.05 3.02 12.61
C SER A 227 -8.89 2.60 11.40
N VAL A 228 -9.86 1.71 11.59
CA VAL A 228 -10.77 1.21 10.53
C VAL A 228 -12.21 1.39 10.99
N ILE A 229 -13.09 1.85 10.10
CA ILE A 229 -14.53 1.76 10.28
C ILE A 229 -15.02 0.52 9.52
N ASP A 230 -15.58 -0.43 10.25
CA ASP A 230 -16.08 -1.68 9.67
C ASP A 230 -17.39 -1.50 8.88
N SER A 231 -17.88 -2.57 8.26
CA SER A 231 -19.13 -2.59 7.48
C SER A 231 -20.38 -2.24 8.31
N HIS A 232 -20.28 -2.23 9.64
CA HIS A 232 -21.35 -1.90 10.59
C HIS A 232 -21.18 -0.52 11.25
N ASN A 233 -20.26 0.31 10.72
CA ASN A 233 -19.88 1.61 11.26
C ASN A 233 -19.27 1.58 12.67
N GLN A 234 -18.66 0.46 13.09
CA GLN A 234 -17.89 0.41 14.33
C GLN A 234 -16.43 0.78 14.08
N HIS A 235 -15.86 1.53 15.04
CA HIS A 235 -14.47 1.98 14.97
C HIS A 235 -13.55 1.00 15.69
N HIS A 236 -12.53 0.54 14.98
CA HIS A 236 -11.50 -0.38 15.47
C HIS A 236 -10.13 0.28 15.38
N GLN A 237 -9.27 0.04 16.37
CA GLN A 237 -7.88 0.48 16.38
C GLN A 237 -6.93 -0.71 16.45
N LEU A 238 -6.09 -0.84 15.43
CA LEU A 238 -5.19 -1.99 15.24
C LEU A 238 -3.74 -1.55 15.37
N LEU A 239 -3.03 -2.10 16.36
CA LEU A 239 -1.60 -1.85 16.53
C LEU A 239 -0.79 -2.41 15.35
N PRO A 240 0.21 -1.68 14.83
CA PRO A 240 1.06 -2.09 13.72
C PRO A 240 2.18 -3.06 14.17
N LYS A 241 1.79 -4.15 14.85
CA LYS A 241 2.71 -5.15 15.43
C LYS A 241 3.46 -5.92 14.35
N THR A 242 4.73 -6.25 14.59
CA THR A 242 5.52 -7.10 13.69
C THR A 242 4.78 -8.39 13.30
N ASN A 243 4.93 -8.82 12.05
CA ASN A 243 4.32 -10.03 11.48
C ASN A 243 2.78 -10.09 11.48
N ARG A 244 2.11 -8.95 11.71
CA ARG A 244 0.66 -8.81 11.57
C ARG A 244 0.29 -8.37 10.15
N LEU A 245 -0.74 -9.00 9.60
CA LEU A 245 -1.41 -8.61 8.37
C LEU A 245 -2.86 -8.21 8.69
N VAL A 246 -3.25 -7.01 8.27
CA VAL A 246 -4.66 -6.58 8.25
C VAL A 246 -5.13 -6.63 6.81
N ILE A 247 -6.26 -7.30 6.56
CA ILE A 247 -6.88 -7.43 5.23
C ILE A 247 -8.27 -6.82 5.31
N PHE A 248 -8.62 -5.93 4.40
CA PHE A 248 -9.90 -5.21 4.42
C PHE A 248 -10.43 -4.93 3.01
N ASP A 249 -11.75 -4.79 2.88
CA ASP A 249 -12.38 -4.25 1.67
C ASP A 249 -11.85 -2.84 1.41
N SER A 250 -11.39 -2.57 0.18
CA SER A 250 -10.71 -1.31 -0.17
C SER A 250 -11.61 -0.09 -0.07
N ASN A 251 -12.92 -0.28 0.04
CA ASN A 251 -13.91 0.78 0.23
C ASN A 251 -14.10 1.19 1.70
N LEU A 252 -13.57 0.44 2.67
CA LEU A 252 -13.66 0.81 4.08
C LEU A 252 -12.89 2.10 4.38
N GLN A 253 -13.52 2.97 5.17
CA GLN A 253 -12.84 4.16 5.70
C GLN A 253 -11.80 3.74 6.72
N HIS A 254 -10.58 4.24 6.54
CA HIS A 254 -9.49 3.98 7.45
C HIS A 254 -8.53 5.18 7.54
N GLN A 255 -7.77 5.23 8.63
CA GLN A 255 -6.71 6.20 8.84
C GLN A 255 -5.52 5.58 9.57
N VAL A 256 -4.33 6.12 9.35
CA VAL A 256 -3.15 5.82 10.16
C VAL A 256 -3.00 6.94 11.17
N GLU A 257 -3.13 6.60 12.45
CA GLU A 257 -2.91 7.53 13.55
C GLU A 257 -1.48 8.09 13.52
N ILE A 258 -1.26 9.20 14.20
CA ILE A 258 0.08 9.79 14.30
C ILE A 258 1.00 8.80 15.03
N ALA A 259 2.10 8.43 14.39
CA ALA A 259 3.15 7.61 15.00
C ALA A 259 4.12 8.49 15.80
N HIS A 260 4.57 8.03 16.96
CA HIS A 260 5.56 8.73 17.81
C HIS A 260 6.97 8.17 17.63
N ARG A 261 7.12 7.09 16.87
CA ARG A 261 8.39 6.53 16.41
C ARG A 261 8.26 6.09 14.94
N GLN A 262 9.37 5.68 14.34
CA GLN A 262 9.39 5.25 12.94
C GLN A 262 8.49 4.02 12.74
N ARG A 263 7.51 4.12 11.83
CA ARG A 263 6.54 3.05 11.52
C ARG A 263 6.75 2.53 10.10
N TYR A 264 6.98 1.24 9.98
CA TYR A 264 7.19 0.50 8.75
C TYR A 264 6.02 -0.43 8.45
N SER A 265 5.62 -0.48 7.19
CA SER A 265 4.60 -1.42 6.70
C SER A 265 4.78 -1.71 5.21
N ILE A 266 4.11 -2.75 4.73
CA ILE A 266 3.92 -3.01 3.30
C ILE A 266 2.43 -2.86 3.03
N ALA A 267 2.05 -1.93 2.17
CA ALA A 267 0.67 -1.80 1.69
C ALA A 267 0.54 -2.56 0.36
N THR A 268 -0.51 -3.36 0.25
CA THR A 268 -0.81 -4.19 -0.93
C THR A 268 -2.25 -3.93 -1.39
N TRP A 269 -2.44 -3.78 -2.69
CA TRP A 269 -3.76 -3.72 -3.32
C TRP A 269 -3.96 -4.90 -4.27
N LEU A 270 -5.05 -5.64 -4.06
CA LEU A 270 -5.53 -6.74 -4.89
C LEU A 270 -6.58 -6.16 -5.84
N ARG A 271 -6.28 -6.12 -7.13
CA ARG A 271 -7.00 -5.30 -8.10
C ARG A 271 -7.72 -6.11 -9.16
N SER A 272 -8.87 -5.61 -9.63
CA SER A 272 -9.72 -6.24 -10.65
C SER A 272 -9.49 -5.72 -12.06
N ASP A 273 -8.71 -4.65 -12.24
CA ASP A 273 -8.32 -4.15 -13.56
C ASP A 273 -7.16 -4.95 -14.18
N GLU A 274 -6.94 -4.76 -15.48
CA GLU A 274 -5.82 -5.42 -16.17
C GLU A 274 -4.48 -4.93 -15.61
N ALA A 275 -3.54 -5.86 -15.43
CA ALA A 275 -2.17 -5.48 -15.11
C ALA A 275 -1.59 -4.68 -16.28
N LEU A 276 -1.11 -3.46 -16.02
CA LEU A 276 -0.40 -2.69 -17.03
C LEU A 276 0.94 -3.39 -17.31
N ILE A 277 1.01 -4.14 -18.42
CA ILE A 277 2.27 -4.75 -18.89
C ILE A 277 3.14 -3.62 -19.45
N VAL A 278 4.12 -3.16 -18.67
CA VAL A 278 5.16 -2.25 -19.16
C VAL A 278 6.26 -3.11 -19.78
N ALA A 279 6.38 -3.06 -21.11
CA ALA A 279 7.59 -3.55 -21.77
C ALA A 279 8.76 -2.66 -21.34
N GLU A 280 9.80 -3.24 -20.74
CA GLU A 280 11.01 -2.48 -20.41
C GLU A 280 11.62 -1.93 -21.70
N PRO A 281 12.01 -0.64 -21.74
CA PRO A 281 12.76 -0.12 -22.87
C PRO A 281 14.12 -0.82 -22.90
N ILE A 282 14.43 -1.41 -24.05
CA ILE A 282 15.73 -2.03 -24.40
C ILE A 282 16.86 -0.99 -24.24
#